data_AF-A0A1J3JHU1-F1
#
_entry.id   AF-A0A1J3JHU1-F1
#
_cell.length_a   1.000
_cell.length_b   1.000
_cell.length_c   1.000
_cell.angle_alpha   90.00
_cell.angle_beta   90.00
_cell.angle_gamma   90.00
#
_symmetry.space_group_name_H-M   'P 1'
#
loop_
_entity.id
_entity.type
_entity.pdbx_description
1 polymer ?
#
loop_
_entity_poly.entity_id
_entity_poly.type
_entity_poly.pdbx_seq_one_letter_code
_entity_poly.pdbx_strand_id
1 'polypeptide(L)'
;AVGFMDVIFPSLESLTLAGSNLEEDLMPAFQKFPRLEDLVLRNCHYPGGKMSISTQGFGRLKMLKLYTLELQELRIEEEAMPNL
;
A
#
# COMPACT_ATOMS: atom_id res chain seq x y z
N ALA A 1 18.24 0.48 -4.75
CA ALA A 1 18.29 -0.96 -5.10
C ALA A 1 16.96 -1.30 -5.72
N VAL A 2 16.93 -1.96 -6.89
CA VAL A 2 15.67 -2.40 -7.52
C VAL A 2 15.00 -3.40 -6.58
N GLY A 3 13.75 -3.15 -6.20
CA GLY A 3 13.03 -3.98 -5.24
C GLY A 3 12.61 -5.31 -5.88
N PHE A 4 12.54 -6.38 -5.10
CA PHE A 4 12.07 -7.69 -5.55
C PHE A 4 10.71 -7.65 -6.28
N MET A 5 9.83 -6.72 -5.87
CA MET A 5 8.51 -6.55 -6.46
C MET A 5 8.54 -5.90 -7.86
N ASP A 6 9.55 -5.09 -8.17
CA ASP A 6 9.78 -4.53 -9.51
C ASP A 6 10.06 -5.63 -10.55
N VAL A 7 10.52 -6.81 -10.10
CA VAL A 7 10.90 -7.93 -10.98
C VAL A 7 9.75 -8.90 -11.21
N ILE A 8 8.89 -9.12 -10.22
CA ILE A 8 7.80 -10.11 -10.32
C ILE A 8 6.55 -9.52 -10.98
N PHE A 9 6.21 -8.28 -10.65
CA PHE A 9 4.99 -7.64 -11.16
C PHE A 9 5.27 -6.22 -11.67
N PRO A 10 6.11 -6.05 -12.71
CA PRO A 10 6.54 -4.74 -13.21
C PRO A 10 5.40 -3.90 -13.79
N SER A 11 4.25 -4.53 -14.09
CA SER A 11 3.10 -3.90 -14.73
C SER A 11 1.83 -3.94 -13.89
N LEU A 12 1.91 -4.26 -12.60
CA LEU A 12 0.73 -4.28 -11.74
C LEU A 12 0.27 -2.84 -11.47
N GLU A 13 -0.91 -2.50 -11.99
CA GLU A 13 -1.53 -1.18 -11.87
C GLU A 13 -2.63 -1.16 -10.81
N SER A 14 -3.26 -2.30 -10.52
CA SER A 14 -4.33 -2.40 -9.54
C SER A 14 -4.12 -3.61 -8.63
N LEU A 15 -4.17 -3.37 -7.32
CA LEU A 15 -4.07 -4.41 -6.30
C LEU A 15 -5.26 -4.29 -5.35
N THR A 16 -6.03 -5.37 -5.25
CA THR A 16 -7.05 -5.53 -4.21
C THR A 16 -6.67 -6.71 -3.33
N LEU A 17 -6.54 -6.46 -2.03
CA LEU A 17 -6.41 -7.48 -1.01
C LEU A 17 -7.71 -7.54 -0.21
N ALA A 18 -8.32 -8.72 -0.15
CA ALA A 18 -9.61 -8.91 0.49
C ALA A 18 -9.59 -10.07 1.49
N GLY A 19 -10.15 -9.86 2.69
CA GLY A 19 -10.33 -10.93 3.69
C GLY A 19 -9.03 -11.51 4.22
N SER A 20 -7.94 -10.75 4.23
CA SER A 20 -6.61 -11.21 4.62
C SER A 20 -6.26 -10.80 6.05
N ASN A 21 -5.56 -11.68 6.77
CA ASN A 21 -4.92 -11.36 8.04
C ASN A 21 -3.51 -10.87 7.75
N LEU A 22 -3.23 -9.62 8.08
CA LEU A 22 -1.92 -9.00 7.89
C LEU A 22 -1.12 -9.18 9.18
N GLU A 23 0.08 -9.73 9.07
CA GLU A 23 0.99 -9.90 10.21
C GLU A 23 1.82 -8.63 10.47
N GLU A 24 2.03 -7.83 9.43
CA GLU A 24 2.84 -6.62 9.44
C GLU A 24 2.21 -5.51 8.58
N ASP A 25 2.80 -4.31 8.66
CA ASP A 25 2.47 -3.22 7.74
C ASP A 25 3.00 -3.56 6.34
N LEU A 26 2.08 -3.74 5.40
CA LEU A 26 2.42 -4.05 4.01
C LEU A 26 2.55 -2.82 3.11
N MET A 27 2.31 -1.60 3.61
CA MET A 27 2.54 -0.39 2.83
C MET A 27 3.99 -0.32 2.29
N PRO A 28 5.06 -0.63 3.05
CA PRO A 28 6.43 -0.72 2.52
C PRO A 28 6.63 -1.72 1.39
N ALA A 29 5.85 -2.80 1.38
CA ALA A 29 5.84 -3.75 0.28
C ALA A 29 5.10 -3.17 -0.93
N PHE A 30 3.87 -2.68 -0.75
CA PHE A 30 3.05 -2.18 -1.86
C PHE A 30 3.66 -0.97 -2.58
N GLN A 31 4.42 -0.12 -1.87
CA GLN A 31 5.17 1.01 -2.46
C GLN A 31 6.24 0.56 -3.48
N LYS A 32 6.65 -0.71 -3.46
CA LYS A 32 7.64 -1.27 -4.41
C LYS A 32 7.02 -1.70 -5.73
N PHE A 33 5.72 -1.47 -5.96
CA PHE A 33 5.10 -1.70 -7.26
C PHE A 33 5.20 -0.43 -8.12
N PRO A 34 6.05 -0.42 -9.17
CA PRO A 34 6.45 0.81 -9.83
C PRO A 34 5.33 1.43 -10.69
N ARG A 35 4.27 0.67 -10.96
CA ARG A 35 3.12 1.09 -11.75
C ARG A 35 1.80 1.09 -10.99
N LEU A 36 1.82 0.82 -9.69
CA LEU A 36 0.58 0.71 -8.93
C LEU A 36 -0.15 2.07 -8.88
N GLU A 37 -1.37 2.08 -9.40
CA GLU A 37 -2.26 3.23 -9.44
C GLU A 37 -3.43 3.06 -8.47
N ASP A 38 -3.91 1.83 -8.28
CA ASP A 38 -5.04 1.51 -7.42
C ASP A 38 -4.66 0.51 -6.32
N LEU A 39 -4.88 0.89 -5.06
CA LEU A 39 -4.71 0.02 -3.91
C LEU A 39 -5.99 -0.05 -3.09
N VAL A 40 -6.52 -1.26 -2.94
CA VAL A 40 -7.73 -1.53 -2.13
C VAL A 40 -7.41 -2.59 -1.07
N LEU A 41 -7.59 -2.23 0.19
CA LEU A 41 -7.60 -3.18 1.31
C LEU A 41 -9.04 -3.31 1.82
N ARG A 42 -9.61 -4.52 1.76
CA ARG A 42 -11.02 -4.76 2.09
C ARG A 42 -11.18 -5.89 3.09
N ASN A 43 -11.88 -5.65 4.21
CA ASN A 43 -12.06 -6.67 5.25
C ASN A 43 -10.73 -7.32 5.68
N CYS A 44 -9.63 -6.56 5.68
CA CYS A 44 -8.36 -7.09 6.16
C CYS A 44 -8.28 -6.88 7.67
N HIS A 45 -7.76 -7.86 8.39
CA HIS A 45 -7.49 -7.74 9.82
C HIS A 45 -6.00 -7.48 10.03
N TYR A 46 -5.66 -6.45 10.78
CA TYR A 46 -4.27 -6.11 11.09
C TYR A 46 -4.14 -5.71 12.56
N PRO A 47 -3.68 -6.62 13.45
CA PRO A 47 -3.62 -6.34 14.87
C PRO A 47 -2.60 -5.26 15.24
N GLY A 48 -1.61 -5.01 14.38
CA GLY A 48 -0.62 -3.96 14.60
C GLY A 48 -1.21 -2.54 14.56
N GLY A 49 -2.37 -2.35 13.92
CA GLY A 49 -3.18 -1.13 13.97
C GLY A 49 -2.53 0.14 13.40
N LYS A 50 -1.27 0.10 12.98
CA LYS A 50 -0.52 1.26 12.51
C LYS A 50 0.17 0.97 11.19
N MET A 51 -0.14 1.77 10.18
CA MET A 51 0.50 1.68 8.87
C MET A 51 1.20 2.99 8.52
N SER A 52 2.22 2.91 7.68
CA SER A 52 3.06 4.03 7.31
C SER A 52 3.37 4.05 5.81
N ILE A 53 3.19 5.21 5.19
CA ILE A 53 3.58 5.47 3.81
C ILE A 53 4.73 6.49 3.85
N SER A 54 5.89 6.07 3.38
CA SER A 54 7.13 6.86 3.44
C SER A 54 7.18 7.90 2.32
N THR A 55 8.04 8.90 2.51
CA THR A 55 8.40 9.90 1.50
C THR A 55 8.79 9.21 0.18
N GLN A 56 8.28 9.70 -0.96
CA GLN A 56 8.45 9.04 -2.28
C GLN A 56 7.93 7.59 -2.35
N GLY A 57 6.96 7.25 -1.50
CA GLY A 57 6.33 5.95 -1.43
C GLY A 57 5.62 5.53 -2.71
N PHE A 58 4.34 5.86 -2.82
CA PHE A 58 3.56 5.52 -3.99
C PHE A 58 3.66 6.61 -5.06
N GLY A 59 4.65 6.49 -5.93
CA GLY A 59 4.89 7.47 -6.99
C GLY A 59 3.76 7.62 -8.01
N ARG A 60 2.86 6.63 -8.16
CA ARG A 60 1.80 6.63 -9.20
C ARG A 60 0.38 6.38 -8.68
N LEU A 61 0.22 6.21 -7.37
CA LEU A 61 -1.09 5.87 -6.81
C LEU A 61 -2.06 7.02 -7.01
N LYS A 62 -3.22 6.70 -7.58
CA LYS A 62 -4.36 7.59 -7.85
C LYS A 62 -5.56 7.24 -6.99
N MET A 63 -5.59 6.04 -6.42
CA MET A 63 -6.67 5.59 -5.56
C MET A 63 -6.17 4.73 -4.41
N LEU A 64 -6.44 5.16 -3.18
CA LEU A 64 -6.28 4.37 -1.97
C LEU A 64 -7.65 4.16 -1.32
N LYS A 65 -8.08 2.89 -1.17
CA LYS A 65 -9.33 2.53 -0.51
C LYS A 65 -9.08 1.56 0.63
N LEU A 66 -9.43 1.99 1.84
CA LEU A 66 -9.36 1.19 3.05
C LEU A 66 -10.78 0.91 3.53
N TYR A 67 -11.30 -0.28 3.23
CA TYR A 67 -12.64 -0.69 3.65
C TYR A 67 -12.52 -1.67 4.81
N THR A 68 -13.31 -1.40 5.87
CA THR A 68 -13.49 -2.35 6.99
C THR A 68 -12.15 -2.88 7.51
N LEU A 69 -11.15 -1.99 7.53
CA LEU A 69 -9.81 -2.21 8.03
C LEU A 69 -9.75 -1.61 9.45
N GLU A 70 -9.42 -2.44 10.43
CA GLU A 70 -9.23 -2.00 11.83
C GLU A 70 -7.87 -1.30 11.95
N LEU A 71 -7.81 -0.05 11.49
CA LEU A 71 -6.62 0.78 11.52
C LEU A 71 -6.77 1.89 12.56
N GLN A 72 -5.85 1.93 13.53
CA GLN A 72 -5.78 2.97 14.54
C GLN A 72 -5.08 4.22 13.99
N GLU A 73 -4.03 4.03 13.18
CA GLU A 73 -3.21 5.12 12.65
C GLU A 73 -2.74 4.80 11.23
N LEU A 74 -2.90 5.78 10.32
CA LEU A 74 -2.23 5.80 9.03
C LEU A 74 -1.32 7.03 8.99
N ARG A 75 -0.01 6.81 9.08
CA ARG A 75 0.97 7.87 8.93
C ARG A 75 1.35 8.02 7.47
N ILE A 76 1.20 9.23 6.93
CA ILE A 76 1.55 9.56 5.56
C ILE A 76 2.60 10.67 5.64
N GLU A 77 3.81 10.40 5.13
CA GLU A 77 4.84 11.42 5.02
C GLU A 77 4.58 12.38 3.86
N GLU A 78 5.24 13.54 3.87
CA GLU A 78 5.16 14.51 2.78
C GLU A 78 5.63 13.87 1.47
N GLU A 79 5.02 14.24 0.34
CA GLU A 79 5.33 13.68 -0.99
C GLU A 79 5.22 12.13 -1.08
N ALA A 80 4.53 11.47 -0.15
CA ALA A 80 4.39 10.02 -0.15
C ALA A 80 3.46 9.49 -1.26
N MET A 81 2.49 10.29 -1.68
CA MET A 81 1.48 9.95 -2.70
C MET A 81 1.18 11.18 -3.57
N PRO A 82 2.14 11.63 -4.40
CA PRO A 82 2.04 12.92 -5.10
C PRO A 82 0.94 12.99 -6.17
N ASN A 83 0.33 11.85 -6.53
CA ASN A 83 -0.70 11.74 -7.57
C ASN A 83 -2.09 11.35 -7.02
N LEU A 84 -2.25 11.34 -5.70
CA LEU A 84 -3.49 10.98 -5.00
C LEU A 84 -4.41 12.18 -4.75
#